data_AF-A0A433P4Q2-F1
#
_entry.id   AF-A0A433P4Q2-F1
#
_cell.length_a   1.000
_cell.length_b   1.000
_cell.length_c   1.000
_cell.angle_alpha   90.00
_cell.angle_beta   90.00
_cell.angle_gamma   90.00
#
_symmetry.space_group_name_H-M   'P 1'
#
loop_
_entity.id
_entity.type
_entity.pdbx_description
1 polymer ?
#
loop_
_entity_poly.entity_id
_entity_poly.type
_entity_poly.pdbx_seq_one_letter_code
_entity_poly.pdbx_strand_id
1 'polypeptide(L)'
;METNTPWERETFPDDLSSIYQHTGSDSQNPLTSAAIVDNNNNNIGSIPLAHYPADHPSRQSGVRFGSEPEPERAPNAHPSTPNPNAPHRSLSQRIARSFSLRRGATSLPNTRIIPIIPLRTTPLNNPLTGKLYPANGITTARYTFYDFLPKQLYAQFSKVANTYFLFVAAIQMVPGWSPTGQYTTIFPLALFMAIAMAHEGYDDLRRHRADKTENNKVAQVLRVYHGGGAENGADGVRASVWQKVKWSEVRMGDFVRVDQNEWIPADLLLLYSSGEEGTCYVETAALDGETNLKQRQALKETNTMLVSPEALGQFE
;
A
#
# COMPACT_ATOMS: atom_id res chain seq x y z
N MET A 1 -2.41 39.20 10.11
CA MET A 1 -2.91 38.12 10.99
C MET A 1 -2.53 36.82 10.32
N GLU A 2 -1.33 36.35 10.64
CA GLU A 2 -0.76 35.11 10.11
C GLU A 2 -1.24 33.95 10.99
N THR A 3 -1.77 32.91 10.36
CA THR A 3 -2.26 31.71 11.04
C THR A 3 -1.15 30.65 11.05
N ASN A 4 -0.47 30.50 12.18
CA ASN A 4 0.52 29.46 12.40
C ASN A 4 -0.13 28.06 12.32
N THR A 5 0.59 27.14 11.71
CA THR A 5 0.19 25.72 11.60
C THR A 5 0.80 24.89 12.74
N PRO A 6 0.19 23.75 13.13
CA PRO A 6 0.48 23.11 14.43
C PRO A 6 1.82 22.33 14.54
N TRP A 7 2.72 22.43 13.56
CA TRP A 7 3.98 21.65 13.53
C TRP A 7 5.22 22.43 13.97
N GLU A 8 5.07 23.67 14.42
CA GLU A 8 6.19 24.60 14.67
C GLU A 8 6.74 24.60 16.12
N ARG A 9 6.42 23.57 16.93
CA ARG A 9 7.00 23.42 18.28
C ARG A 9 7.27 21.96 18.63
N GLU A 10 8.34 21.41 18.07
CA GLU A 10 9.10 20.34 18.72
C GLU A 10 10.59 20.68 18.59
N THR A 11 11.14 21.30 19.64
CA THR A 11 12.59 21.44 19.82
C THR A 11 13.14 20.07 20.17
N PHE A 12 13.94 19.49 19.26
CA PHE A 12 14.70 18.25 19.50
C PHE A 12 15.81 18.51 20.53
N PRO A 13 16.07 17.60 21.48
CA PRO A 13 17.17 17.73 22.41
C PRO A 13 18.52 17.41 21.73
N ASP A 14 19.50 18.30 21.90
CA ASP A 14 20.86 18.19 21.34
C ASP A 14 21.76 17.15 22.05
N ASP A 15 21.22 16.34 22.96
CA ASP A 15 22.02 15.50 23.84
C ASP A 15 21.65 14.02 23.74
N LEU A 16 22.57 13.22 23.17
CA LEU A 16 22.45 11.77 22.99
C LEU A 16 22.50 10.99 24.31
N SER A 17 22.79 11.65 25.43
CA SER A 17 22.87 11.00 26.75
C SER A 17 21.51 10.60 27.33
N SER A 18 20.40 11.22 26.89
CA SER A 18 19.05 10.91 27.40
C SER A 18 18.41 9.65 26.80
N ILE A 19 19.03 9.06 25.76
CA ILE A 19 18.53 7.81 25.13
C ILE A 19 18.99 6.57 25.91
N TYR A 20 20.02 6.68 26.75
CA TYR A 20 20.66 5.54 27.41
C TYR A 20 20.17 5.23 28.84
N GLN A 21 19.24 6.00 29.43
CA GLN A 21 18.86 5.82 30.84
C GLN A 21 17.62 4.94 31.10
N HIS A 22 17.01 4.32 30.09
CA HIS A 22 15.89 3.39 30.29
C HIS A 22 16.09 2.02 29.63
N THR A 23 17.23 1.39 29.87
CA THR A 23 17.38 -0.07 29.69
C THR A 23 18.28 -0.63 30.80
N GLY A 24 17.69 -0.85 31.97
CA GLY A 24 18.30 -1.59 33.06
C GLY A 24 17.57 -2.91 33.27
N SER A 25 18.35 -4.00 33.24
CA SER A 25 18.08 -5.37 33.71
C SER A 25 16.92 -6.15 33.08
N ASP A 26 17.24 -7.03 32.14
CA ASP A 26 17.07 -8.47 32.38
C ASP A 26 17.96 -9.30 31.45
N SER A 27 18.60 -10.30 32.05
CA SER A 27 19.62 -11.18 31.48
C SER A 27 19.01 -12.46 30.91
N GLN A 28 19.66 -12.98 29.85
CA GLN A 28 19.61 -14.36 29.33
C GLN A 28 18.32 -14.85 28.64
N ASN A 29 18.35 -14.85 27.30
CA ASN A 29 17.94 -15.99 26.45
C ASN A 29 18.34 -15.72 24.98
N PRO A 30 18.97 -16.67 24.26
CA PRO A 30 19.23 -16.53 22.83
C PRO A 30 18.04 -17.10 22.03
N LEU A 31 17.24 -16.23 21.40
CA LEU A 31 16.24 -16.62 20.40
C LEU A 31 16.39 -15.72 19.16
N THR A 32 17.03 -16.33 18.16
CA THR A 32 16.79 -16.24 16.70
C THR A 32 15.88 -15.12 16.20
N SER A 33 16.38 -14.33 15.23
CA SER A 33 15.63 -13.23 14.59
C SER A 33 15.79 -13.28 13.08
N ALA A 34 14.67 -13.41 12.38
CA ALA A 34 14.46 -12.99 11.00
C ALA A 34 12.96 -13.08 10.69
N ALA A 35 12.53 -13.15 9.43
CA ALA A 35 11.28 -13.83 9.13
C ALA A 35 11.37 -15.26 9.70
N ILE A 36 10.91 -15.44 10.94
CA ILE A 36 10.84 -16.74 11.61
C ILE A 36 9.72 -17.53 10.92
N VAL A 37 9.82 -18.84 10.85
CA VAL A 37 8.72 -19.83 10.93
C VAL A 37 9.41 -20.97 11.63
N ASP A 38 9.14 -21.14 12.92
CA ASP A 38 9.44 -22.40 13.58
C ASP A 38 8.48 -23.45 13.01
N ASN A 39 9.02 -24.40 12.26
CA ASN A 39 8.37 -25.68 12.11
C ASN A 39 9.38 -26.78 12.41
N ASN A 40 9.27 -27.32 13.62
CA ASN A 40 9.98 -28.53 14.00
C ASN A 40 8.97 -29.48 14.65
N ASN A 41 8.50 -30.47 13.89
CA ASN A 41 8.16 -31.76 14.48
C ASN A 41 8.29 -32.89 13.45
N ASN A 42 9.28 -33.75 13.69
CA ASN A 42 9.47 -35.03 13.02
C ASN A 42 8.38 -36.02 13.47
N ASN A 43 7.83 -36.79 12.54
CA ASN A 43 7.57 -38.20 12.83
C ASN A 43 7.77 -39.10 11.61
N ILE A 44 8.34 -40.26 11.90
CA ILE A 44 9.01 -41.25 11.07
C ILE A 44 8.00 -42.13 10.33
N GLY A 45 8.31 -42.48 9.08
CA GLY A 45 7.65 -43.56 8.31
C GLY A 45 8.48 -43.94 7.09
N SER A 46 8.83 -45.22 7.00
CA SER A 46 9.93 -45.80 6.23
C SER A 46 9.53 -46.53 4.91
N ILE A 47 10.52 -46.71 4.00
CA ILE A 47 10.69 -47.77 2.94
C ILE A 47 10.01 -47.52 1.54
N PRO A 48 10.58 -47.91 0.35
CA PRO A 48 11.97 -47.97 -0.14
C PRO A 48 12.23 -47.44 -1.59
N LEU A 49 13.53 -47.27 -1.88
CA LEU A 49 14.32 -47.49 -3.12
C LEU A 49 13.64 -47.76 -4.48
N ALA A 50 14.05 -46.98 -5.51
CA ALA A 50 14.16 -47.45 -6.89
C ALA A 50 15.46 -46.94 -7.56
N HIS A 51 16.19 -47.91 -8.11
CA HIS A 51 17.44 -47.88 -8.88
C HIS A 51 17.24 -47.32 -10.31
N TYR A 52 18.09 -46.41 -10.82
CA TYR A 52 19.21 -46.57 -11.81
C TYR A 52 18.98 -45.57 -12.98
N PRO A 53 19.95 -45.26 -13.87
CA PRO A 53 21.41 -45.23 -13.76
C PRO A 53 22.02 -43.86 -14.19
N ALA A 54 23.34 -43.77 -14.04
CA ALA A 54 24.19 -42.65 -14.43
C ALA A 54 24.45 -42.61 -15.96
N ASP A 55 24.64 -41.40 -16.49
CA ASP A 55 25.55 -41.18 -17.63
C ASP A 55 25.99 -39.69 -17.67
N HIS A 56 27.31 -39.49 -17.61
CA HIS A 56 27.99 -38.26 -17.99
C HIS A 56 28.59 -38.46 -19.39
N PRO A 57 28.65 -37.39 -20.21
CA PRO A 57 29.98 -37.02 -20.67
C PRO A 57 30.25 -35.52 -20.64
N SER A 58 31.51 -35.23 -20.37
CA SER A 58 32.22 -33.96 -20.41
C SER A 58 32.30 -33.34 -21.81
N ARG A 59 32.13 -32.01 -21.91
CA ARG A 59 32.81 -31.16 -22.91
C ARG A 59 32.85 -29.69 -22.50
N GLN A 60 34.07 -29.14 -22.43
CA GLN A 60 34.34 -27.70 -22.36
C GLN A 60 34.01 -27.03 -23.71
N SER A 61 33.43 -25.81 -23.68
CA SER A 61 33.92 -24.62 -24.42
C SER A 61 32.87 -23.49 -24.53
N GLY A 62 33.18 -22.33 -23.95
CA GLY A 62 33.10 -20.99 -24.56
C GLY A 62 31.80 -20.40 -25.16
N VAL A 63 31.34 -19.32 -24.50
CA VAL A 63 30.97 -17.99 -25.06
C VAL A 63 29.66 -17.78 -25.85
N ARG A 64 28.95 -16.71 -25.40
CA ARG A 64 28.12 -15.69 -26.09
C ARG A 64 26.60 -15.72 -25.91
N PHE A 65 26.14 -14.57 -25.40
CA PHE A 65 24.78 -14.06 -25.32
C PHE A 65 24.14 -13.85 -26.72
N GLY A 66 22.86 -14.21 -26.83
CA GLY A 66 21.88 -13.58 -27.72
C GLY A 66 21.38 -14.40 -28.89
N SER A 67 20.14 -14.90 -28.79
CA SER A 67 19.07 -14.71 -29.79
C SER A 67 17.73 -15.16 -29.18
N GLU A 68 16.85 -14.19 -28.99
CA GLU A 68 15.46 -14.33 -28.55
C GLU A 68 14.65 -15.12 -29.60
N PRO A 69 13.76 -16.06 -29.21
CA PRO A 69 12.92 -16.76 -30.18
C PRO A 69 11.81 -15.85 -30.72
N GLU A 70 11.62 -15.89 -32.03
CA GLU A 70 10.60 -15.18 -32.81
C GLU A 70 9.17 -15.54 -32.33
N PRO A 71 8.25 -14.57 -32.12
CA PRO A 71 6.91 -14.89 -31.65
C PRO A 71 6.04 -15.49 -32.77
N GLU A 72 5.48 -16.65 -32.47
CA GLU A 72 4.53 -17.39 -33.28
C GLU A 72 3.28 -16.54 -33.58
N ARG A 73 2.95 -16.40 -34.86
CA ARG A 73 1.91 -15.50 -35.38
C ARG A 73 0.51 -16.12 -35.16
N ALA A 74 -0.25 -15.57 -34.22
CA ALA A 74 -1.66 -15.94 -34.03
C ALA A 74 -2.52 -15.58 -35.27
N PRO A 75 -3.52 -16.40 -35.64
CA PRO A 75 -4.36 -16.15 -36.81
C PRO A 75 -5.31 -14.96 -36.60
N ASN A 76 -5.50 -14.17 -37.66
CA ASN A 76 -6.33 -12.97 -37.70
C ASN A 76 -7.77 -13.23 -37.20
N ALA A 77 -8.17 -12.54 -36.12
CA ALA A 77 -9.56 -12.45 -35.70
C ALA A 77 -10.30 -11.37 -36.49
N HIS A 78 -11.41 -11.74 -37.14
CA HIS A 78 -12.33 -10.82 -37.79
C HIS A 78 -13.04 -9.89 -36.78
N PRO A 79 -13.42 -8.66 -37.18
CA PRO A 79 -14.14 -7.75 -36.30
C PRO A 79 -15.56 -8.28 -36.02
N SER A 80 -15.85 -8.57 -34.75
CA SER A 80 -17.18 -8.89 -34.26
C SER A 80 -18.09 -7.65 -34.27
N THR A 81 -19.30 -7.82 -34.79
CA THR A 81 -20.35 -6.80 -34.80
C THR A 81 -20.85 -6.51 -33.37
N PRO A 82 -21.31 -5.27 -33.08
CA PRO A 82 -21.75 -4.92 -31.73
C PRO A 82 -23.07 -5.61 -31.40
N ASN A 83 -23.15 -6.25 -30.22
CA ASN A 83 -24.38 -6.82 -29.69
C ASN A 83 -25.40 -5.70 -29.35
N PRO A 84 -26.60 -5.66 -29.96
CA PRO A 84 -27.60 -4.62 -29.74
C PRO A 84 -28.32 -4.70 -28.37
N ASN A 85 -28.07 -5.73 -27.56
CA ASN A 85 -28.76 -5.96 -26.29
C ASN A 85 -27.89 -5.77 -25.03
N ALA A 86 -26.77 -5.03 -25.13
CA ALA A 86 -26.00 -4.67 -23.94
C ALA A 86 -26.77 -3.67 -23.05
N PRO A 87 -26.91 -3.90 -21.73
CA PRO A 87 -27.64 -3.01 -20.84
C PRO A 87 -27.03 -1.60 -20.84
N HIS A 88 -27.90 -0.60 -20.99
CA HIS A 88 -27.55 0.80 -21.15
C HIS A 88 -26.87 1.33 -19.86
N ARG A 89 -25.56 1.54 -19.92
CA ARG A 89 -24.76 2.06 -18.80
C ARG A 89 -25.26 3.45 -18.39
N SER A 90 -25.37 3.69 -17.09
CA SER A 90 -25.90 4.95 -16.56
C SER A 90 -25.04 6.16 -16.95
N LEU A 91 -25.70 7.29 -17.19
CA LEU A 91 -25.05 8.58 -17.52
C LEU A 91 -23.97 8.97 -16.50
N SER A 92 -24.14 8.57 -15.24
CA SER A 92 -23.17 8.79 -14.15
C SER A 92 -21.82 8.12 -14.40
N GLN A 93 -21.77 6.96 -15.05
CA GLN A 93 -20.52 6.29 -15.43
C GLN A 93 -19.80 7.01 -16.60
N ARG A 94 -20.54 7.76 -17.44
CA ARG A 94 -19.95 8.58 -18.51
C ARG A 94 -19.38 9.88 -17.96
N ILE A 95 -20.04 10.48 -16.98
CA ILE A 95 -19.58 11.73 -16.33
C ILE A 95 -18.37 11.49 -15.43
N ALA A 96 -18.32 10.35 -14.71
CA ALA A 96 -17.14 9.97 -13.94
C ALA A 96 -15.88 9.79 -14.82
N ARG A 97 -16.05 9.43 -16.10
CA ARG A 97 -14.95 9.31 -17.08
C ARG A 97 -14.60 10.62 -17.78
N SER A 98 -15.52 11.58 -17.87
CA SER A 98 -15.22 12.88 -18.49
C SER A 98 -14.39 13.80 -17.59
N PHE A 99 -14.37 13.59 -16.26
CA PHE A 99 -13.43 14.30 -15.37
C PHE A 99 -12.04 13.65 -15.28
N SER A 100 -11.83 12.49 -15.89
CA SER A 100 -10.48 11.90 -16.08
C SER A 100 -9.81 12.31 -17.40
N LEU A 101 -10.25 13.42 -18.01
CA LEU A 101 -9.68 13.93 -19.25
C LEU A 101 -8.19 14.30 -19.08
N ARG A 102 -7.35 13.48 -19.72
CA ARG A 102 -6.09 13.86 -20.39
C ARG A 102 -5.02 14.48 -19.49
N ARG A 103 -4.39 13.67 -18.62
CA ARG A 103 -2.93 13.79 -18.50
C ARG A 103 -2.34 13.06 -19.69
N GLY A 104 -1.58 13.77 -20.52
CA GLY A 104 -0.81 13.15 -21.58
C GLY A 104 0.00 12.00 -20.98
N ALA A 105 -0.27 10.78 -21.43
CA ALA A 105 0.58 9.65 -21.12
C ALA A 105 1.86 9.86 -21.92
N THR A 106 2.80 10.62 -21.36
CA THR A 106 4.21 10.40 -21.66
C THR A 106 4.45 8.92 -21.42
N SER A 107 4.83 8.17 -22.46
CA SER A 107 5.20 6.76 -22.32
C SER A 107 6.22 6.68 -21.20
N LEU A 108 5.79 6.18 -20.03
CA LEU A 108 6.69 6.02 -18.90
C LEU A 108 7.80 5.10 -19.41
N PRO A 109 9.09 5.43 -19.20
CA PRO A 109 10.15 4.48 -19.48
C PRO A 109 9.80 3.17 -18.77
N ASN A 110 10.06 2.03 -19.43
CA ASN A 110 9.65 0.70 -18.98
C ASN A 110 10.30 0.27 -17.64
N THR A 111 11.11 1.14 -17.04
CA THR A 111 11.88 0.89 -15.83
C THR A 111 11.77 2.09 -14.89
N ARG A 112 11.40 1.81 -13.63
CA ARG A 112 11.39 2.80 -12.55
C ARG A 112 12.72 2.72 -11.80
N ILE A 113 13.45 3.83 -11.76
CA ILE A 113 14.68 3.96 -10.97
C ILE A 113 14.31 4.64 -9.65
N ILE A 114 14.60 3.97 -8.53
CA ILE A 114 14.39 4.52 -7.17
C ILE A 114 15.77 4.60 -6.53
N PRO A 115 16.29 5.80 -6.24
CA PRO A 115 17.56 5.92 -5.56
C PRO A 115 17.42 5.41 -4.12
N ILE A 116 18.38 4.59 -3.71
CA ILE A 116 18.48 4.13 -2.32
C ILE A 116 19.48 5.05 -1.64
N ILE A 117 19.00 5.78 -0.64
CA ILE A 117 19.78 6.80 0.06
C ILE A 117 19.57 6.54 1.56
N PRO A 118 20.47 5.79 2.22
CA PRO A 118 20.25 5.38 3.62
C PRO A 118 20.14 6.57 4.59
N LEU A 119 20.89 7.66 4.37
CA LEU A 119 20.89 8.87 5.21
C LEU A 119 19.77 9.86 4.85
N ARG A 120 18.75 9.44 4.10
CA ARG A 120 17.71 10.34 3.62
C ARG A 120 16.80 10.83 4.75
N THR A 121 16.68 12.14 4.88
CA THR A 121 15.75 12.81 5.80
C THR A 121 14.45 13.29 5.12
N THR A 122 14.50 13.61 3.83
CA THR A 122 13.37 14.15 3.05
C THR A 122 12.73 13.11 2.12
N PRO A 123 11.42 13.18 1.82
CA PRO A 123 10.81 12.25 0.86
C PRO A 123 11.41 12.37 -0.54
N LEU A 124 11.41 11.27 -1.29
CA LEU A 124 11.93 11.25 -2.66
C LEU A 124 10.97 11.94 -3.65
N ASN A 125 11.55 12.62 -4.62
CA ASN A 125 10.84 13.12 -5.79
C ASN A 125 10.79 12.04 -6.88
N ASN A 126 9.65 11.94 -7.54
CA ASN A 126 9.50 11.13 -8.74
C ASN A 126 10.17 11.86 -9.92
N PRO A 127 11.21 11.28 -10.54
CA PRO A 127 11.98 11.94 -11.59
C PRO A 127 11.15 12.27 -12.84
N LEU A 128 10.03 11.56 -13.07
CA LEU A 128 9.19 11.75 -14.25
C LEU A 128 8.18 12.88 -14.08
N THR A 129 7.77 13.18 -12.85
CA THR A 129 6.73 14.19 -12.57
C THR A 129 7.25 15.40 -11.82
N GLY A 130 8.45 15.32 -11.24
CA GLY A 130 9.02 16.34 -10.35
C GLY A 130 8.29 16.50 -9.02
N LYS A 131 7.28 15.66 -8.74
CA LYS A 131 6.49 15.68 -7.51
C LYS A 131 6.96 14.59 -6.55
N LEU A 132 6.69 14.77 -5.25
CA LEU A 132 6.92 13.73 -4.25
C LEU A 132 6.14 12.45 -4.62
N TYR A 133 6.70 11.29 -4.27
CA TYR A 133 5.93 10.05 -4.29
C TYR A 133 4.69 10.15 -3.39
N PRO A 134 3.58 9.48 -3.74
CA PRO A 134 2.39 9.48 -2.88
C PRO A 134 2.72 8.89 -1.51
N ALA A 135 2.04 9.39 -0.48
CA ALA A 135 2.11 8.83 0.86
C ALA A 135 1.49 7.42 0.90
N ASN A 136 1.93 6.58 1.83
CA ASN A 136 1.42 5.21 2.01
C ASN A 136 0.09 5.14 2.79
N GLY A 137 -0.60 6.27 2.94
CA GLY A 137 -1.90 6.34 3.60
C GLY A 137 -3.02 5.85 2.70
N ILE A 138 -3.86 4.94 3.19
CA ILE A 138 -5.05 4.45 2.49
C ILE A 138 -6.30 5.22 2.94
N THR A 139 -7.23 5.45 2.01
CA THR A 139 -8.56 5.98 2.30
C THR A 139 -9.60 5.24 1.46
N THR A 140 -10.52 4.57 2.12
CA THR A 140 -11.68 3.89 1.51
C THR A 140 -12.98 4.65 1.77
N ALA A 141 -12.98 5.55 2.75
CA ALA A 141 -14.08 6.47 2.98
C ALA A 141 -14.30 7.39 1.76
N ARG A 142 -15.57 7.63 1.44
CA ARG A 142 -16.01 8.40 0.26
C ARG A 142 -16.30 9.85 0.57
N TYR A 143 -16.59 10.15 1.84
CA TYR A 143 -17.04 11.45 2.27
C TYR A 143 -16.09 12.03 3.31
N THR A 144 -15.89 13.33 3.21
CA THR A 144 -15.43 14.14 4.34
C THR A 144 -16.64 14.64 5.11
N PHE A 145 -16.42 15.11 6.34
CA PHE A 145 -17.51 15.65 7.16
C PHE A 145 -18.31 16.75 6.43
N TYR A 146 -17.63 17.61 5.67
CA TYR A 146 -18.26 18.76 4.99
C TYR A 146 -18.92 18.40 3.66
N ASP A 147 -18.36 17.44 2.92
CA ASP A 147 -18.91 17.08 1.61
C ASP A 147 -19.95 15.96 1.66
N PHE A 148 -20.13 15.32 2.82
CA PHE A 148 -21.09 14.23 3.02
C PHE A 148 -22.51 14.65 2.61
N LEU A 149 -23.05 15.69 3.25
CA LEU A 149 -24.43 16.12 3.02
C LEU A 149 -24.69 16.57 1.57
N PRO A 150 -23.89 17.47 0.97
CA PRO A 150 -24.15 17.90 -0.42
C PRO A 150 -24.00 16.74 -1.42
N LYS A 151 -22.99 15.86 -1.26
CA LYS A 151 -22.84 14.69 -2.14
C LYS A 151 -23.98 13.68 -1.94
N GLN A 152 -24.46 13.48 -0.73
CA GLN A 152 -25.57 12.56 -0.46
C GLN A 152 -26.90 13.08 -1.01
N LEU A 153 -27.21 14.35 -0.82
CA LEU A 153 -28.40 14.95 -1.41
C LEU A 153 -28.36 14.83 -2.94
N TYR A 154 -27.21 15.13 -3.55
CA TYR A 154 -27.02 14.94 -4.99
C TYR A 154 -27.22 13.48 -5.42
N ALA A 155 -26.63 12.52 -4.69
CA ALA A 155 -26.74 11.10 -5.00
C ALA A 155 -28.18 10.58 -4.89
N GLN A 156 -28.91 11.00 -3.86
CA GLN A 156 -30.29 10.58 -3.66
C GLN A 156 -31.24 11.23 -4.69
N PHE A 157 -31.07 12.52 -5.00
CA PHE A 157 -31.90 13.20 -6.01
C PHE A 157 -31.46 12.97 -7.46
N SER A 158 -30.38 12.23 -7.69
CA SER A 158 -30.05 11.68 -9.01
C SER A 158 -30.95 10.50 -9.40
N LYS A 159 -31.74 9.95 -8.46
CA LYS A 159 -32.71 8.87 -8.72
C LYS A 159 -34.04 9.47 -9.17
N VAL A 160 -34.53 9.06 -10.34
CA VAL A 160 -35.76 9.59 -10.98
C VAL A 160 -36.95 9.65 -10.01
N ALA A 161 -37.17 8.59 -9.21
CA ALA A 161 -38.26 8.56 -8.23
C ALA A 161 -38.13 9.66 -7.15
N ASN A 162 -36.92 9.85 -6.60
CA ASN A 162 -36.68 10.86 -5.58
C ASN A 162 -36.79 12.29 -6.15
N THR A 163 -36.33 12.51 -7.39
CA THR A 163 -36.52 13.78 -8.09
C THR A 163 -38.00 14.07 -8.34
N TYR A 164 -38.76 13.06 -8.76
CA TYR A 164 -40.22 13.18 -8.95
C TYR A 164 -40.91 13.60 -7.64
N PHE A 165 -40.65 12.89 -6.54
CA PHE A 165 -41.23 13.23 -5.24
C PHE A 165 -40.80 14.61 -4.73
N LEU A 166 -39.57 15.05 -5.04
CA LEU A 166 -39.11 16.40 -4.71
C LEU A 166 -39.94 17.47 -5.41
N PHE A 167 -40.20 17.33 -6.72
CA PHE A 167 -41.03 18.29 -7.45
C PHE A 167 -42.47 18.31 -6.95
N VAL A 168 -43.05 17.12 -6.71
CA VAL A 168 -44.40 17.01 -6.16
C VAL A 168 -44.49 17.67 -4.79
N ALA A 169 -43.51 17.43 -3.91
CA ALA A 169 -43.47 18.05 -2.59
C ALA A 169 -43.29 19.58 -2.68
N ALA A 170 -42.43 20.07 -3.56
CA ALA A 170 -42.20 21.51 -3.76
C ALA A 170 -43.46 22.25 -4.22
N ILE A 171 -44.20 21.68 -5.18
CA ILE A 171 -45.47 22.27 -5.67
C ILE A 171 -46.52 22.28 -4.54
N GLN A 172 -46.60 21.22 -3.74
CA GLN A 172 -47.58 21.11 -2.65
C GLN A 172 -47.27 21.98 -1.42
N MET A 173 -46.06 22.52 -1.28
CA MET A 173 -45.74 23.48 -0.21
C MET A 173 -46.39 24.86 -0.43
N VAL A 174 -46.88 25.17 -1.64
CA VAL A 174 -47.58 26.43 -1.92
C VAL A 174 -48.97 26.42 -1.28
N PRO A 175 -49.30 27.40 -0.41
CA PRO A 175 -50.62 27.50 0.20
C PRO A 175 -51.75 27.55 -0.85
N GLY A 176 -52.80 26.74 -0.64
CA GLY A 176 -53.96 26.67 -1.53
C GLY A 176 -53.80 25.75 -2.75
N TRP A 177 -52.62 25.19 -3.00
CA TRP A 177 -52.39 24.27 -4.13
C TRP A 177 -52.42 22.80 -3.73
N SER A 178 -52.19 22.50 -2.44
CA SER A 178 -52.24 21.12 -1.93
C SER A 178 -53.68 20.66 -1.66
N PRO A 179 -54.09 19.47 -2.16
CA PRO A 179 -55.41 18.91 -1.90
C PRO A 179 -55.54 18.23 -0.53
N THR A 180 -54.43 17.87 0.11
CA THR A 180 -54.42 17.05 1.35
C THR A 180 -53.65 17.67 2.52
N GLY A 181 -52.77 18.64 2.27
CA GLY A 181 -52.00 19.35 3.31
C GLY A 181 -50.62 19.81 2.81
N GLN A 182 -50.11 20.93 3.33
CA GLN A 182 -48.85 21.53 2.87
C GLN A 182 -47.60 20.68 3.21
N TYR A 183 -47.68 19.87 4.27
CA TYR A 183 -46.54 19.12 4.79
C TYR A 183 -46.60 17.61 4.56
N THR A 184 -47.75 17.09 4.10
CA THR A 184 -48.03 15.65 4.01
C THR A 184 -47.14 14.92 2.99
N THR A 185 -46.50 15.65 2.06
CA THR A 185 -45.56 15.09 1.07
C THR A 185 -44.09 15.37 1.38
N ILE A 186 -43.74 16.59 1.81
CA ILE A 186 -42.35 16.92 2.14
C ILE A 186 -41.87 16.18 3.40
N PHE A 187 -42.73 15.97 4.39
CA PHE A 187 -42.34 15.30 5.63
C PHE A 187 -41.94 13.83 5.42
N PRO A 188 -42.76 12.97 4.76
CA PRO A 188 -42.35 11.59 4.48
C PRO A 188 -41.11 11.52 3.59
N LEU A 189 -40.98 12.41 2.59
CA LEU A 189 -39.79 12.47 1.73
C LEU A 189 -38.54 12.82 2.56
N ALA A 190 -38.60 13.84 3.40
CA ALA A 190 -37.48 14.26 4.24
C ALA A 190 -37.08 13.15 5.23
N LEU A 191 -38.05 12.47 5.84
CA LEU A 191 -37.80 11.35 6.76
C LEU A 191 -37.12 10.18 6.04
N PHE A 192 -37.65 9.78 4.87
CA PHE A 192 -37.06 8.72 4.06
C PHE A 192 -35.62 9.05 3.66
N MET A 193 -35.40 10.29 3.19
CA MET A 193 -34.07 10.77 2.82
C MET A 193 -33.12 10.80 4.01
N ALA A 194 -33.58 11.24 5.17
CA ALA A 194 -32.78 11.25 6.40
C ALA A 194 -32.32 9.84 6.78
N ILE A 195 -33.21 8.85 6.75
CA ILE A 195 -32.87 7.45 7.06
C ILE A 195 -31.85 6.91 6.04
N ALA A 196 -32.09 7.13 4.74
CA ALA A 196 -31.20 6.66 3.68
C ALA A 196 -29.80 7.27 3.77
N MET A 197 -29.72 8.58 4.06
CA MET A 197 -28.44 9.26 4.27
C MET A 197 -27.78 8.80 5.57
N ALA A 198 -28.53 8.61 6.66
CA ALA A 198 -27.98 8.14 7.94
C ALA A 198 -27.33 6.76 7.80
N HIS A 199 -27.96 5.83 7.08
CA HIS A 199 -27.37 4.51 6.80
C HIS A 199 -26.02 4.63 6.08
N GLU A 200 -25.97 5.42 5.01
CA GLU A 200 -24.76 5.64 4.23
C GLU A 200 -23.67 6.37 5.03
N GLY A 201 -24.05 7.32 5.88
CA GLY A 201 -23.15 7.98 6.82
C GLY A 201 -22.57 7.02 7.86
N TYR A 202 -23.38 6.10 8.39
CA TYR A 202 -22.90 5.07 9.32
C TYR A 202 -21.89 4.13 8.66
N ASP A 203 -22.17 3.68 7.43
CA ASP A 203 -21.23 2.85 6.68
C ASP A 203 -19.92 3.58 6.36
N ASP A 204 -19.97 4.86 6.00
CA ASP A 204 -18.76 5.64 5.73
C ASP A 204 -17.96 5.91 7.02
N LEU A 205 -18.61 6.14 8.15
CA LEU A 205 -17.94 6.22 9.47
C LEU A 205 -17.22 4.91 9.81
N ARG A 206 -17.82 3.75 9.48
CA ARG A 206 -17.16 2.45 9.66
C ARG A 206 -15.89 2.34 8.81
N ARG A 207 -15.91 2.88 7.58
CA ARG A 207 -14.72 2.95 6.71
C ARG A 207 -13.65 3.87 7.27
N HIS A 208 -13.99 5.07 7.74
CA HIS A 208 -13.03 5.96 8.40
C HIS A 208 -12.33 5.29 9.59
N ARG A 209 -13.07 4.52 10.39
CA ARG A 209 -12.49 3.75 11.50
C ARG A 209 -11.56 2.66 11.01
N ALA A 210 -11.95 1.90 9.99
CA ALA A 210 -11.12 0.86 9.39
C ALA A 210 -9.84 1.43 8.77
N ASP A 211 -9.95 2.51 7.98
CA ASP A 211 -8.81 3.23 7.40
C ASP A 211 -7.85 3.73 8.49
N LYS A 212 -8.39 4.26 9.60
CA LYS A 212 -7.56 4.67 10.74
C LYS A 212 -6.84 3.49 11.36
N THR A 213 -7.49 2.35 11.54
CA THR A 213 -6.84 1.14 12.07
C THR A 213 -5.71 0.69 11.15
N GLU A 214 -5.95 0.61 9.84
CA GLU A 214 -4.96 0.16 8.86
C GLU A 214 -3.75 1.11 8.80
N ASN A 215 -4.01 2.41 8.68
CA ASN A 215 -2.96 3.43 8.59
C ASN A 215 -2.09 3.52 9.87
N ASN A 216 -2.62 3.11 11.03
CA ASN A 216 -1.90 3.11 12.30
C ASN A 216 -1.23 1.77 12.63
N LYS A 217 -1.31 0.75 11.75
CA LYS A 217 -0.46 -0.43 11.89
C LYS A 217 1.02 -0.02 11.89
N VAL A 218 1.85 -0.81 12.53
CA VAL A 218 3.28 -0.49 12.72
C VAL A 218 4.13 -1.27 11.72
N ALA A 219 5.14 -0.62 11.18
CA ALA A 219 6.20 -1.22 10.38
C ALA A 219 7.56 -0.87 11.02
N GLN A 220 8.56 -1.74 10.84
CA GLN A 220 9.93 -1.46 11.24
C GLN A 220 10.69 -0.88 10.05
N VAL A 221 11.21 0.33 10.19
CA VAL A 221 11.95 1.02 9.15
C VAL A 221 13.35 1.38 9.64
N LEU A 222 14.36 1.17 8.80
CA LEU A 222 15.73 1.56 9.13
C LEU A 222 15.88 3.08 9.05
N ARG A 223 16.45 3.66 10.10
CA ARG A 223 16.88 5.06 10.14
C ARG A 223 18.37 5.10 10.39
N VAL A 224 19.09 5.80 9.52
CA VAL A 224 20.53 5.97 9.61
C VAL A 224 20.82 7.37 10.11
N TYR A 225 21.55 7.45 11.21
CA TYR A 225 21.97 8.69 11.84
C TYR A 225 23.48 8.86 11.67
N HIS A 226 23.91 10.09 11.45
CA HIS A 226 25.32 10.44 11.53
C HIS A 226 25.67 10.71 12.99
N GLY A 227 26.67 10.03 13.55
CA GLY A 227 27.20 10.37 14.86
C GLY A 227 27.82 11.78 14.82
N GLY A 228 27.41 12.65 15.74
CA GLY A 228 28.06 13.94 15.94
C GLY A 228 29.42 13.75 16.63
N GLY A 229 30.51 14.00 15.90
CA GLY A 229 31.88 14.06 16.42
C GLY A 229 32.90 13.47 15.42
N ALA A 230 34.01 14.10 15.05
CA ALA A 230 34.68 15.27 15.60
C ALA A 230 35.27 16.12 14.48
N GLU A 231 35.61 17.36 14.83
CA GLU A 231 36.36 18.40 14.10
C GLU A 231 37.68 17.99 13.41
N ASN A 232 37.96 16.69 13.24
CA ASN A 232 39.14 16.13 12.61
C ASN A 232 38.80 14.98 11.65
N GLY A 233 38.08 15.25 10.56
CA GLY A 233 38.14 14.52 9.28
C GLY A 233 37.97 12.99 9.25
N ALA A 234 37.61 12.33 10.34
CA ALA A 234 37.33 10.89 10.37
C ALA A 234 35.88 10.67 9.94
N ASP A 235 35.68 9.77 8.96
CA ASP A 235 34.37 9.33 8.49
C ASP A 235 33.46 9.02 9.68
N GLY A 236 32.48 9.88 9.92
CA GLY A 236 31.63 9.81 11.10
C GLY A 236 30.90 8.47 11.15
N VAL A 237 30.91 7.83 12.32
CA VAL A 237 30.26 6.54 12.53
C VAL A 237 28.76 6.67 12.21
N ARG A 238 28.29 5.90 11.22
CA ARG A 238 26.87 5.80 10.87
C ARG A 238 26.20 4.84 11.86
N ALA A 239 25.19 5.30 12.57
CA ALA A 239 24.36 4.46 13.44
C ALA A 239 23.07 4.09 12.71
N SER A 240 22.85 2.80 12.51
CA SER A 240 21.64 2.26 11.87
C SER A 240 20.69 1.70 12.91
N VAL A 241 19.49 2.27 13.03
CA VAL A 241 18.51 1.87 14.06
C VAL A 241 17.17 1.52 13.40
N TRP A 242 16.62 0.37 13.78
CA TRP A 242 15.25 0.00 13.41
C TRP A 242 14.25 0.80 14.25
N GLN A 243 13.42 1.60 13.60
CA GLN A 243 12.39 2.40 14.24
C GLN A 243 11.01 1.89 13.85
N LYS A 244 10.12 1.83 14.84
CA LYS A 244 8.69 1.58 14.62
C LYS A 244 8.03 2.84 14.09
N VAL A 245 7.42 2.76 12.90
CA VAL A 245 6.66 3.85 12.27
C VAL A 245 5.28 3.36 11.87
N LYS A 246 4.33 4.27 11.71
CA LYS A 246 3.01 3.91 11.19
C LYS A 246 3.07 3.54 9.72
N TRP A 247 2.18 2.67 9.26
CA TRP A 247 2.08 2.28 7.86
C TRP A 247 1.89 3.48 6.94
N SER A 248 1.08 4.46 7.35
CA SER A 248 0.88 5.69 6.58
C SER A 248 2.14 6.58 6.47
N GLU A 249 3.15 6.34 7.30
CA GLU A 249 4.41 7.10 7.36
C GLU A 249 5.56 6.41 6.63
N VAL A 250 5.39 5.18 6.14
CA VAL A 250 6.37 4.48 5.29
C VAL A 250 6.53 5.24 3.98
N ARG A 251 7.77 5.50 3.57
CA ARG A 251 8.10 6.29 2.37
C ARG A 251 8.84 5.46 1.33
N MET A 252 8.69 5.85 0.06
CA MET A 252 9.41 5.20 -1.05
C MET A 252 10.92 5.20 -0.80
N GLY A 253 11.57 4.03 -0.88
CA GLY A 253 13.01 3.86 -0.65
C GLY A 253 13.41 3.74 0.82
N ASP A 254 12.44 3.65 1.75
CA ASP A 254 12.72 3.19 3.11
C ASP A 254 13.13 1.71 3.08
N PHE A 255 14.11 1.33 3.89
CA PHE A 255 14.35 -0.09 4.19
C PHE A 255 13.35 -0.55 5.24
N VAL A 256 12.56 -1.56 4.90
CA VAL A 256 11.53 -2.13 5.77
C VAL A 256 11.96 -3.51 6.21
N ARG A 257 11.89 -3.77 7.51
CA ARG A 257 11.99 -5.12 8.08
C ARG A 257 10.58 -5.63 8.35
N VAL A 258 10.33 -6.86 7.92
CA VAL A 258 9.07 -7.58 8.14
C VAL A 258 9.43 -8.86 8.89
N ASP A 259 8.88 -9.03 10.09
CA ASP A 259 9.10 -10.23 10.89
C ASP A 259 8.07 -11.33 10.53
N GLN A 260 8.22 -12.50 11.12
CA GLN A 260 7.28 -13.61 10.92
C GLN A 260 5.83 -13.22 11.17
N ASN A 261 4.91 -13.72 10.33
CA ASN A 261 3.46 -13.58 10.50
C ASN A 261 3.00 -12.11 10.58
N GLU A 262 3.84 -11.17 10.15
CA GLU A 262 3.46 -9.77 10.02
C GLU A 262 2.91 -9.49 8.62
N TRP A 263 2.01 -8.52 8.56
CA TRP A 263 1.49 -8.04 7.29
C TRP A 263 2.53 -7.15 6.59
N ILE A 264 2.60 -7.26 5.27
CA ILE A 264 3.49 -6.43 4.46
C ILE A 264 2.86 -5.03 4.28
N PRO A 265 3.55 -3.93 4.63
CA PRO A 265 2.95 -2.58 4.69
C PRO A 265 2.80 -1.87 3.33
N ALA A 266 3.52 -2.31 2.31
CA ALA A 266 3.54 -1.74 0.96
C ALA A 266 4.18 -2.76 -0.02
N ASP A 267 4.19 -2.48 -1.32
CA ASP A 267 4.96 -3.29 -2.27
C ASP A 267 6.46 -3.16 -1.97
N LEU A 268 7.12 -4.28 -1.66
CA LEU A 268 8.54 -4.33 -1.27
C LEU A 268 9.39 -5.05 -2.33
N LEU A 269 10.65 -4.63 -2.46
CA LEU A 269 11.69 -5.39 -3.14
C LEU A 269 12.47 -6.21 -2.10
N LEU A 270 12.53 -7.53 -2.27
CA LEU A 270 13.23 -8.42 -1.34
C LEU A 270 14.75 -8.31 -1.54
N LEU A 271 15.44 -7.72 -0.55
CA LEU A 271 16.89 -7.54 -0.57
C LEU A 271 17.64 -8.64 0.19
N TYR A 272 17.07 -9.08 1.32
CA TYR A 272 17.67 -10.07 2.20
C TYR A 272 16.56 -10.95 2.80
N SER A 273 16.87 -12.23 2.99
CA SER A 273 16.09 -13.18 3.79
C SER A 273 17.03 -14.11 4.56
N SER A 274 16.61 -14.50 5.76
CA SER A 274 17.33 -15.48 6.58
C SER A 274 17.13 -16.93 6.16
N GLY A 275 16.14 -17.19 5.31
CA GLY A 275 15.92 -18.53 4.79
C GLY A 275 17.14 -18.99 3.99
N GLU A 276 17.25 -20.30 3.81
CA GLU A 276 18.33 -20.90 3.04
C GLU A 276 18.36 -20.30 1.62
N GLU A 277 19.56 -19.96 1.15
CA GLU A 277 19.78 -19.28 -0.13
C GLU A 277 18.96 -17.98 -0.33
N GLY A 278 18.58 -17.30 0.75
CA GLY A 278 17.81 -16.05 0.68
C GLY A 278 16.34 -16.26 0.32
N THR A 279 15.78 -17.44 0.57
CA THR A 279 14.38 -17.75 0.32
C THR A 279 13.46 -17.27 1.45
N CYS A 280 12.22 -16.90 1.11
CA CYS A 280 11.13 -16.67 2.06
C CYS A 280 9.79 -17.09 1.46
N TYR A 281 8.76 -17.13 2.29
CA TYR A 281 7.42 -17.57 1.91
C TYR A 281 6.40 -16.49 2.23
N VAL A 282 5.49 -16.25 1.29
CA VAL A 282 4.45 -15.22 1.43
C VAL A 282 3.09 -15.87 1.23
N GLU A 283 2.20 -15.67 2.19
CA GLU A 283 0.78 -16.01 2.05
C GLU A 283 0.06 -14.90 1.28
N THR A 284 -0.72 -15.27 0.25
CA THR A 284 -1.48 -14.31 -0.57
C THR A 284 -2.99 -14.51 -0.47
N ALA A 285 -3.47 -15.29 0.51
CA ALA A 285 -4.90 -15.62 0.67
C ALA A 285 -5.80 -14.37 0.72
N ALA A 286 -5.31 -13.25 1.28
CA ALA A 286 -6.05 -11.99 1.33
C ALA A 286 -6.19 -11.28 -0.04
N LEU A 287 -5.37 -11.64 -1.04
CA LEU A 287 -5.34 -11.03 -2.37
C LEU A 287 -6.02 -11.92 -3.43
N ASP A 288 -5.74 -13.23 -3.42
CA ASP A 288 -6.22 -14.17 -4.45
C ASP A 288 -7.02 -15.36 -3.89
N GLY A 289 -7.11 -15.51 -2.57
CA GLY A 289 -7.80 -16.63 -1.92
C GLY A 289 -7.02 -17.94 -1.94
N GLU A 290 -5.78 -17.97 -2.44
CA GLU A 290 -4.92 -19.15 -2.40
C GLU A 290 -4.30 -19.31 -1.01
N THR A 291 -4.45 -20.48 -0.40
CA THR A 291 -3.92 -20.78 0.95
C THR A 291 -2.49 -21.31 0.93
N ASN A 292 -1.92 -21.55 -0.26
CA ASN A 292 -0.57 -22.05 -0.41
C ASN A 292 0.44 -20.92 -0.26
N LEU A 293 1.54 -21.21 0.42
CA LEU A 293 2.65 -20.28 0.56
C LEU A 293 3.41 -20.13 -0.77
N LYS A 294 3.64 -18.90 -1.20
CA LYS A 294 4.41 -18.58 -2.40
C LYS A 294 5.86 -18.31 -2.03
N GLN A 295 6.78 -19.08 -2.59
CA GLN A 295 8.21 -18.87 -2.40
C GLN A 295 8.68 -17.60 -3.14
N ARG A 296 9.51 -16.81 -2.46
CA ARG A 296 10.25 -15.67 -3.00
C ARG A 296 11.72 -15.84 -2.64
N GLN A 297 12.62 -15.26 -3.43
CA GLN A 297 14.06 -15.38 -3.21
C GLN A 297 14.75 -14.03 -3.44
N ALA A 298 15.61 -13.66 -2.50
CA ALA A 298 16.49 -12.50 -2.61
C ALA A 298 17.59 -12.76 -3.65
N LEU A 299 18.16 -11.70 -4.21
CA LEU A 299 19.37 -11.85 -5.04
C LEU A 299 20.54 -12.32 -4.17
N LYS A 300 21.36 -13.22 -4.70
CA LYS A 300 22.48 -13.81 -3.96
C LYS A 300 23.48 -12.73 -3.50
N GLU A 301 23.71 -11.74 -4.35
CA GLU A 301 24.60 -10.62 -4.10
C GLU A 301 24.09 -9.78 -2.93
N THR A 302 22.82 -9.37 -2.96
CA THR A 302 22.25 -8.54 -1.88
C THR A 302 22.12 -9.34 -0.58
N ASN A 303 21.80 -10.63 -0.66
CA ASN A 303 21.62 -11.47 0.52
C ASN A 303 22.93 -11.72 1.29
N THR A 304 24.07 -11.75 0.59
CA THR A 304 25.39 -11.87 1.25
C THR A 304 25.90 -10.54 1.78
N MET A 305 25.56 -9.42 1.13
CA MET A 305 26.01 -8.08 1.52
C MET A 305 25.20 -7.47 2.68
N LEU A 306 23.89 -7.71 2.75
CA LEU A 306 22.96 -6.93 3.58
C LEU A 306 22.52 -7.63 4.88
N VAL A 307 23.43 -8.40 5.48
CA VAL A 307 23.14 -9.21 6.67
C VAL A 307 22.94 -8.35 7.93
N SER A 308 23.63 -7.21 8.04
CA SER A 308 23.57 -6.34 9.21
C SER A 308 22.90 -4.98 8.94
N PRO A 309 22.30 -4.34 9.96
CA PRO A 309 21.74 -3.00 9.85
C PRO A 309 22.77 -1.95 9.40
N GLU A 310 24.02 -2.11 9.80
CA GLU A 310 25.13 -1.23 9.42
C GLU A 310 25.43 -1.37 7.92
N ALA A 311 25.41 -2.60 7.39
CA ALA A 311 25.60 -2.84 5.96
C ALA A 311 24.49 -2.21 5.12
N LEU A 312 23.22 -2.29 5.58
CA LEU A 312 22.10 -1.58 4.97
C LEU A 312 22.28 -0.05 5.03
N GLY A 313 22.88 0.47 6.10
CA GLY A 313 23.18 1.89 6.26
C GLY A 313 24.31 2.42 5.37
N GLN A 314 25.09 1.52 4.78
CA GLN A 314 26.20 1.80 3.87
C GLN A 314 25.87 1.44 2.41
N PHE A 315 24.66 0.92 2.15
CA PHE A 315 24.26 0.49 0.82
C PHE A 315 23.95 1.69 -0.09
N GLU A 316 24.76 1.89 -1.13
CA GLU A 316 24.67 2.99 -2.11
C GLU A 316 24.71 2.45 -3.55
#